data_AF-A0A1B6L843-F1
#
_entry.id   AF-A0A1B6L843-F1
#
_cell.length_a   1.000
_cell.length_b   1.000
_cell.length_c   1.000
_cell.angle_alpha   90.00
_cell.angle_beta   90.00
_cell.angle_gamma   90.00
#
_symmetry.space_group_name_H-M   'P 1'
#
loop_
_entity.id
_entity.type
_entity.pdbx_description
1 polymer ?
#
loop_
_entity_poly.entity_id
_entity_poly.type
_entity_poly.pdbx_seq_one_letter_code
_entity_poly.pdbx_strand_id
1 'polypeptide(L)'
;LSASLHGGSLVANYPFDNSREDNAMLKVANPTEDDDVFKHLALVYARRHPTMHRGEGCPENYANAKFPNGTVNGAEWFPFKGSMQDYNYIAHGCMEITLEISCCEFPEPSQLSLAWSQNSEPLLAFLEESRRGIRGLILDEGGSPVPNASLRILGRESVSFPSTPKGEFWRILLSGTYILHVEAEGFENTTMPVTLTEPAE
;
A
#
# COMPACT_ATOMS: atom_id res chain seq x y z
N LEU A 1 1.87 6.90 1.81
CA LEU A 1 2.37 5.57 2.18
C LEU A 1 2.15 5.39 3.65
N SER A 2 1.61 4.26 4.07
CA SER A 2 1.43 3.91 5.47
C SER A 2 1.64 2.41 5.66
N ALA A 3 1.93 1.97 6.88
CA ALA A 3 1.86 0.58 7.26
C ALA A 3 1.36 0.45 8.70
N SER A 4 0.40 -0.45 8.93
CA SER A 4 -0.03 -0.85 10.27
C SER A 4 0.77 -2.07 10.72
N LEU A 5 1.33 -2.05 11.94
CA LEU A 5 2.11 -3.17 12.47
C LEU A 5 1.25 -4.06 13.37
N HIS A 6 1.23 -5.35 13.08
CA HIS A 6 0.45 -6.37 13.77
C HIS A 6 1.33 -7.56 14.15
N GLY A 7 0.83 -8.42 15.04
CA GLY A 7 1.43 -9.69 15.38
C GLY A 7 0.37 -10.79 15.40
N GLY A 8 0.83 -12.04 15.38
CA GLY A 8 -0.01 -13.25 15.27
C GLY A 8 0.25 -14.03 13.98
N SER A 9 0.94 -13.42 13.01
CA SER A 9 1.40 -14.06 11.77
C SER A 9 2.79 -13.53 11.34
N LEU A 10 3.28 -13.99 10.20
CA LEU A 10 4.51 -13.47 9.57
C LEU A 10 4.29 -13.30 8.06
N VAL A 11 3.69 -12.17 7.67
CA VAL A 11 3.27 -11.88 6.28
C VAL A 11 3.04 -10.39 6.07
N ALA A 12 3.32 -9.88 4.86
CA ALA A 12 2.88 -8.56 4.42
C ALA A 12 1.52 -8.67 3.70
N ASN A 13 0.48 -8.22 4.38
CA ASN A 13 -0.90 -8.21 3.91
C ASN A 13 -1.20 -6.92 3.14
N TYR A 14 -1.81 -7.03 1.97
CA TYR A 14 -2.15 -5.87 1.13
C TYR A 14 -3.63 -5.85 0.70
N PRO A 15 -4.18 -4.65 0.39
CA PRO A 15 -5.59 -4.48 0.06
C PRO A 15 -6.10 -5.29 -1.15
N PHE A 16 -7.41 -5.52 -1.25
CA PHE A 16 -8.41 -5.24 -0.19
C PHE A 16 -8.46 -6.34 0.88
N ASP A 17 -8.79 -5.97 2.11
CA ASP A 17 -9.14 -6.92 3.18
C ASP A 17 -10.59 -7.39 3.08
N ASN A 18 -11.49 -6.53 2.62
CA ASN A 18 -12.88 -6.90 2.44
C ASN A 18 -13.08 -7.78 1.20
N SER A 19 -13.95 -8.78 1.28
CA SER A 19 -14.33 -9.58 0.10
C SER A 19 -15.29 -8.82 -0.82
N ARG A 20 -15.23 -9.13 -2.12
CA ARG A 20 -16.09 -8.53 -3.16
C ARG A 20 -17.49 -9.15 -3.21
N GLU A 21 -17.60 -10.40 -2.78
CA GLU A 21 -18.82 -11.19 -2.86
C GLU A 21 -19.79 -10.82 -1.72
N ASP A 22 -21.09 -10.95 -1.98
CA ASP A 22 -22.12 -10.81 -0.93
C ASP A 22 -21.89 -11.77 0.24
N ASN A 23 -21.16 -12.86 -0.02
CA ASN A 23 -20.66 -13.74 1.01
C ASN A 23 -19.34 -13.23 1.59
N ALA A 24 -19.47 -12.44 2.67
CA ALA A 24 -18.36 -11.86 3.43
C ALA A 24 -17.30 -12.87 3.94
N MET A 25 -17.57 -14.18 3.89
CA MET A 25 -16.66 -15.23 4.38
C MET A 25 -15.89 -15.95 3.26
N LEU A 26 -16.11 -15.60 1.99
CA LEU A 26 -15.40 -16.25 0.89
C LEU A 26 -13.95 -15.74 0.81
N LYS A 27 -13.00 -16.67 0.97
CA LYS A 27 -11.55 -16.41 0.90
C LYS A 27 -11.05 -16.39 -0.54
N VAL A 28 -11.26 -15.26 -1.22
CA VAL A 28 -10.84 -15.04 -2.60
C VAL A 28 -10.20 -13.67 -2.71
N ALA A 29 -9.14 -13.59 -3.51
CA ALA A 29 -8.44 -12.33 -3.73
C ALA A 29 -9.39 -11.23 -4.24
N ASN A 30 -9.34 -10.07 -3.59
CA ASN A 30 -10.05 -8.87 -4.02
C ASN A 30 -9.01 -7.78 -4.33
N PRO A 31 -8.45 -7.76 -5.55
CA PRO A 31 -7.40 -6.83 -5.93
C PRO A 31 -7.93 -5.39 -6.07
N THR A 32 -7.10 -4.41 -5.76
CA THR A 32 -7.37 -3.01 -6.08
C THR A 32 -6.99 -2.70 -7.55
N GLU A 33 -7.35 -1.51 -8.04
CA GLU A 33 -6.85 -1.04 -9.35
C GLU A 33 -5.34 -0.69 -9.32
N ASP A 34 -4.74 -0.59 -8.12
CA ASP A 34 -3.29 -0.45 -7.90
C ASP A 34 -2.66 -1.71 -7.31
N ASP A 35 -3.22 -2.89 -7.59
CA ASP A 35 -2.75 -4.19 -7.08
C ASP A 35 -1.26 -4.44 -7.40
N ASP A 36 -0.77 -3.94 -8.54
CA ASP A 36 0.65 -3.97 -8.90
C ASP A 36 1.53 -3.22 -7.91
N VAL A 37 1.13 -2.00 -7.53
CA VAL A 37 1.83 -1.16 -6.57
C VAL A 37 1.77 -1.79 -5.18
N PHE A 38 0.59 -2.26 -4.75
CA PHE A 38 0.42 -2.88 -3.43
C PHE A 38 1.23 -4.18 -3.29
N LYS A 39 1.24 -5.03 -4.31
CA LYS A 39 2.10 -6.23 -4.34
C LYS A 39 3.57 -5.85 -4.26
N HIS A 40 4.00 -4.84 -5.00
CA HIS A 40 5.37 -4.34 -4.92
C HIS A 40 5.73 -3.86 -3.51
N LEU A 41 4.88 -3.02 -2.90
CA LEU A 41 5.06 -2.50 -1.54
C LEU A 41 5.17 -3.63 -0.50
N ALA A 42 4.29 -4.64 -0.57
CA ALA A 42 4.35 -5.81 0.31
C ALA A 42 5.64 -6.62 0.08
N LEU A 43 6.04 -6.82 -1.18
CA LEU A 43 7.26 -7.55 -1.54
C LEU A 43 8.53 -6.84 -1.08
N VAL A 44 8.59 -5.50 -1.15
CA VAL A 44 9.72 -4.69 -0.69
C VAL A 44 10.07 -5.00 0.76
N TYR A 45 9.04 -5.08 1.61
CA TYR A 45 9.19 -5.43 3.01
C TYR A 45 9.54 -6.91 3.19
N ALA A 46 8.71 -7.81 2.65
CA ALA A 46 8.83 -9.24 2.87
C ALA A 46 10.18 -9.81 2.41
N ARG A 47 10.69 -9.36 1.25
CA ARG A 47 11.99 -9.78 0.69
C ARG A 47 13.18 -9.36 1.53
N ARG A 48 13.10 -8.23 2.22
CA ARG A 48 14.18 -7.75 3.10
C ARG A 48 14.11 -8.36 4.50
N HIS A 49 12.94 -8.84 4.91
CA HIS A 49 12.81 -9.54 6.18
C HIS A 49 13.52 -10.91 6.11
N PRO A 50 14.32 -11.32 7.12
CA PRO A 50 15.15 -12.53 7.04
C PRO A 50 14.41 -13.85 6.79
N THR A 51 13.13 -13.92 7.16
CA THR A 51 12.34 -15.15 7.07
C THR A 51 10.97 -14.97 6.42
N MET A 52 10.45 -13.74 6.26
CA MET A 52 9.06 -13.55 5.81
C MET A 52 8.89 -14.00 4.36
N HIS A 53 9.86 -13.65 3.50
CA HIS A 53 9.87 -14.06 2.09
C HIS A 53 9.83 -15.57 1.85
N ARG A 54 10.20 -16.39 2.85
CA ARG A 54 10.12 -17.86 2.76
C ARG A 54 8.68 -18.33 2.67
N GLY A 55 7.74 -17.51 3.13
CA GLY A 55 6.31 -17.79 3.06
C GLY A 55 5.84 -18.87 4.02
N GLU A 56 6.65 -19.16 5.03
CA GLU A 56 6.34 -20.12 6.08
C GLU A 56 5.58 -19.40 7.19
N GLY A 57 4.28 -19.71 7.33
CA GLY A 57 3.46 -19.18 8.41
C GLY A 57 3.89 -19.70 9.78
N CYS A 58 3.21 -19.22 10.82
CA CYS A 58 3.57 -19.49 12.20
C CYS A 58 3.28 -20.95 12.62
N PRO A 59 4.18 -21.61 13.38
CA PRO A 59 4.08 -23.04 13.65
C PRO A 59 2.85 -23.47 14.48
N GLU A 60 2.36 -22.63 15.38
CA GLU A 60 1.47 -23.06 16.46
C GLU A 60 -0.02 -22.66 16.28
N ASN A 61 -0.35 -21.63 15.49
CA ASN A 61 -1.70 -21.03 15.53
C ASN A 61 -2.49 -21.06 14.21
N TYR A 62 -1.84 -21.26 13.07
CA TYR A 62 -2.50 -21.31 11.76
C TYR A 62 -1.89 -22.42 10.92
N ALA A 63 -2.47 -23.62 11.02
CA ALA A 63 -2.07 -24.82 10.31
C ALA A 63 -1.48 -24.52 8.92
N ASN A 64 -0.15 -24.60 8.79
CA ASN A 64 0.57 -24.57 7.53
C ASN A 64 0.18 -23.44 6.56
N ALA A 65 -0.23 -22.26 7.06
CA ALA A 65 -0.52 -21.14 6.17
C ALA A 65 0.73 -20.81 5.35
N LYS A 66 0.62 -20.93 4.02
CA LYS A 66 1.70 -20.61 3.09
C LYS A 66 1.40 -19.27 2.44
N PHE A 67 2.33 -18.35 2.55
CA PHE A 67 2.25 -17.02 1.95
C PHE A 67 3.37 -16.92 0.89
N PRO A 68 3.15 -17.34 -0.37
CA PRO A 68 4.20 -17.27 -1.38
C PRO A 68 4.86 -15.88 -1.41
N ASN A 69 6.20 -15.83 -1.32
CA ASN A 69 7.00 -14.60 -1.20
C ASN A 69 6.75 -13.75 0.06
N GLY A 70 6.08 -14.30 1.08
CA GLY A 70 5.78 -13.61 2.33
C GLY A 70 4.71 -12.52 2.20
N THR A 71 3.86 -12.58 1.17
CA THR A 71 2.79 -11.60 0.95
C THR A 71 1.44 -12.28 0.73
N VAL A 72 0.35 -11.55 0.97
CA VAL A 72 -1.01 -12.05 0.74
C VAL A 72 -2.01 -10.91 0.52
N ASN A 73 -3.01 -11.12 -0.33
CA ASN A 73 -4.16 -10.23 -0.40
C ASN A 73 -5.08 -10.49 0.82
N GLY A 74 -5.56 -9.44 1.48
CA GLY A 74 -6.28 -9.60 2.74
C GLY A 74 -7.58 -10.40 2.63
N ALA A 75 -8.37 -10.16 1.59
CA ALA A 75 -9.59 -10.92 1.32
C ALA A 75 -9.32 -12.40 1.00
N GLU A 76 -8.17 -12.73 0.41
CA GLU A 76 -7.75 -14.12 0.19
C GLU A 76 -7.36 -14.81 1.50
N TRP A 77 -6.73 -14.09 2.42
CA TRP A 77 -6.27 -14.66 3.68
C TRP A 77 -7.38 -14.82 4.71
N PHE A 78 -7.99 -13.70 5.09
CA PHE A 78 -9.03 -13.61 6.10
C PHE A 78 -9.88 -12.36 5.83
N PRO A 79 -11.00 -12.50 5.08
CA PRO A 79 -11.89 -11.39 4.78
C PRO A 79 -12.27 -10.58 6.01
N PHE A 80 -12.01 -9.27 5.98
CA PHE A 80 -12.27 -8.37 7.09
C PHE A 80 -12.88 -7.07 6.60
N LYS A 81 -14.10 -6.78 7.04
CA LYS A 81 -14.82 -5.56 6.66
C LYS A 81 -14.55 -4.44 7.66
N GLY A 82 -14.18 -3.27 7.13
CA GLY A 82 -13.92 -2.08 7.95
C GLY A 82 -12.48 -2.00 8.46
N SER A 83 -11.51 -2.55 7.73
CA SER A 83 -10.10 -2.36 8.07
C SER A 83 -9.67 -0.91 7.88
N MET A 84 -8.71 -0.48 8.71
CA MET A 84 -8.04 0.81 8.55
C MET A 84 -7.26 0.88 7.23
N GLN A 85 -6.69 -0.26 6.80
CA GLN A 85 -5.96 -0.41 5.56
C GLN A 85 -6.82 -0.04 4.33
N ASP A 86 -8.01 -0.64 4.22
CA ASP A 86 -8.94 -0.36 3.12
C ASP A 86 -9.49 1.07 3.21
N TYR A 87 -9.78 1.56 4.43
CA TYR A 87 -10.25 2.93 4.65
C TYR A 87 -9.24 3.98 4.17
N ASN A 88 -7.96 3.84 4.54
CA ASN A 88 -6.90 4.78 4.16
C ASN A 88 -6.77 4.92 2.64
N TYR A 89 -6.88 3.80 1.92
CA TYR A 89 -6.82 3.81 0.47
C TYR A 89 -8.10 4.38 -0.14
N ILE A 90 -9.29 3.92 0.25
CA ILE A 90 -10.56 4.36 -0.35
C ILE A 90 -10.85 5.83 -0.06
N ALA A 91 -10.66 6.28 1.18
CA ALA A 91 -11.06 7.62 1.59
C ALA A 91 -10.07 8.71 1.16
N HIS A 92 -8.78 8.37 1.08
CA HIS A 92 -7.72 9.37 0.93
C HIS A 92 -6.66 9.02 -0.13
N GLY A 93 -6.77 7.88 -0.80
CA GLY A 93 -5.75 7.39 -1.74
C GLY A 93 -4.41 7.05 -1.06
N CYS A 94 -4.37 6.98 0.28
CA CYS A 94 -3.17 6.62 1.01
C CYS A 94 -2.96 5.11 0.91
N MET A 95 -1.87 4.70 0.28
CA MET A 95 -1.51 3.29 0.17
C MET A 95 -1.00 2.78 1.52
N GLU A 96 -1.86 2.10 2.26
CA GLU A 96 -1.54 1.39 3.50
C GLU A 96 -1.47 -0.11 3.27
N ILE A 97 -0.51 -0.78 3.92
CA ILE A 97 -0.46 -2.25 4.04
C ILE A 97 -0.43 -2.65 5.51
N THR A 98 -0.81 -3.88 5.81
CA THR A 98 -0.70 -4.46 7.16
C THR A 98 0.50 -5.39 7.22
N LEU A 99 1.40 -5.15 8.16
CA LEU A 99 2.62 -5.93 8.36
C LEU A 99 2.47 -6.79 9.61
N GLU A 100 2.34 -8.10 9.42
CA GLU A 100 2.39 -9.08 10.51
C GLU A 100 3.85 -9.43 10.77
N ILE A 101 4.44 -8.83 11.81
CA ILE A 101 5.90 -8.83 12.03
C ILE A 101 6.40 -9.92 12.99
N SER A 102 5.48 -10.62 13.66
CA SER A 102 5.85 -11.66 14.63
C SER A 102 4.73 -12.68 14.83
N CYS A 103 5.10 -13.95 14.91
CA CYS A 103 4.17 -15.02 15.27
C CYS A 103 3.62 -14.90 16.69
N CYS A 104 4.47 -14.44 17.63
CA CYS A 104 4.05 -14.16 18.99
C CYS A 104 3.56 -12.71 19.06
N GLU A 105 2.29 -12.52 19.45
CA GLU A 105 1.69 -11.20 19.64
C GLU A 105 2.34 -10.42 20.80
N PHE A 106 2.84 -11.13 21.80
CA PHE A 106 3.41 -10.55 23.02
C PHE A 106 4.72 -11.25 23.39
N PRO A 107 5.82 -10.99 22.67
CA PRO A 107 7.10 -11.65 22.90
C PRO A 107 7.74 -11.21 24.21
N GLU A 108 8.59 -12.07 24.77
CA GLU A 108 9.38 -11.74 25.96
C GLU A 108 10.35 -10.57 25.68
N PRO A 109 10.67 -9.72 26.68
CA PRO A 109 11.58 -8.58 26.48
C PRO A 109 12.95 -8.96 25.88
N SER A 110 13.43 -10.18 26.15
CA SER A 110 14.68 -10.70 25.60
C SER A 110 14.67 -10.90 24.08
N GLN A 111 13.49 -10.98 23.46
CA GLN A 111 13.33 -11.15 22.01
C GLN A 111 13.25 -9.82 21.25
N LEU A 112 13.08 -8.69 21.93
CA LEU A 112 12.86 -7.38 21.29
C LEU A 112 14.05 -6.94 20.42
N SER A 113 15.28 -7.21 20.86
CA SER A 113 16.48 -6.90 20.07
C SER A 113 16.53 -7.70 18.77
N LEU A 114 16.10 -8.96 18.80
CA LEU A 114 16.01 -9.79 17.60
C LEU A 114 14.91 -9.26 16.68
N ALA A 115 13.71 -8.98 17.20
CA ALA A 115 12.60 -8.42 16.43
C ALA A 115 13.00 -7.11 15.74
N TRP A 116 13.70 -6.21 16.43
CA TRP A 116 14.25 -4.99 15.83
C TRP A 116 15.25 -5.30 14.70
N SER A 117 16.21 -6.20 14.96
CA SER A 117 17.22 -6.55 13.95
C SER A 117 16.63 -7.16 12.68
N GLN A 118 15.48 -7.85 12.79
CA GLN A 118 14.80 -8.48 11.67
C GLN A 118 13.93 -7.51 10.88
N ASN A 119 13.40 -6.44 11.52
CA ASN A 119 12.42 -5.55 10.91
C ASN A 119 12.95 -4.15 10.59
N SER A 120 14.07 -3.71 11.17
CA SER A 120 14.63 -2.37 10.95
C SER A 120 14.94 -2.08 9.48
N GLU A 121 15.70 -2.95 8.81
CA GLU A 121 16.01 -2.79 7.39
C GLU A 121 14.76 -2.89 6.46
N PRO A 122 13.86 -3.87 6.64
CA PRO A 122 12.59 -3.90 5.91
C PRO A 122 11.75 -2.62 6.07
N LEU A 123 11.67 -2.07 7.27
CA LEU A 123 10.93 -0.84 7.56
C LEU A 123 11.55 0.37 6.84
N LEU A 124 12.88 0.48 6.83
CA LEU A 124 13.58 1.55 6.13
C LEU A 124 13.34 1.47 4.62
N ALA A 125 13.50 0.29 4.04
CA ALA A 125 13.26 0.09 2.61
C ALA A 125 11.79 0.33 2.21
N PHE A 126 10.84 -0.05 3.06
CA PHE A 126 9.43 0.28 2.83
C PHE A 126 9.23 1.80 2.87
N LEU A 127 9.83 2.51 3.84
CA LEU A 127 9.73 3.97 3.92
C LEU A 127 10.31 4.67 2.68
N GLU A 128 11.38 4.14 2.09
CA GLU A 128 11.97 4.69 0.85
C GLU A 128 10.98 4.70 -0.33
N GLU A 129 10.05 3.75 -0.38
CA GLU A 129 9.01 3.69 -1.41
C GLU A 129 8.04 4.87 -1.37
N SER A 130 8.00 5.65 -0.26
CA SER A 130 7.24 6.90 -0.18
C SER A 130 7.70 7.95 -1.20
N ARG A 131 8.90 7.79 -1.76
CA ARG A 131 9.50 8.69 -2.76
C ARG A 131 9.32 8.21 -4.20
N ARG A 132 8.79 7.00 -4.40
CA ARG A 132 8.51 6.44 -5.74
C ARG A 132 7.29 7.12 -6.37
N GLY A 133 7.25 7.08 -7.69
CA GLY A 133 6.09 7.49 -8.47
C GLY A 133 6.14 8.96 -8.85
N ILE A 134 4.98 9.61 -8.84
CA ILE A 134 4.81 11.01 -9.25
C ILE A 134 4.57 11.89 -8.04
N ARG A 135 5.07 13.12 -8.11
CA ARG A 135 4.77 14.19 -7.17
C ARG A 135 4.84 15.52 -7.89
N GLY A 136 4.11 16.51 -7.40
CA GLY A 136 4.10 17.82 -8.04
C GLY A 136 3.29 18.85 -7.28
N LEU A 137 3.10 19.98 -7.94
CA LEU A 137 2.33 21.11 -7.46
C LEU A 137 1.27 21.45 -8.52
N ILE A 138 0.03 21.65 -8.08
CA ILE A 138 -1.06 22.12 -8.93
C ILE A 138 -1.17 23.62 -8.75
N LEU A 139 -1.04 24.36 -9.85
CA LEU A 139 -1.08 25.81 -9.89
C LEU A 139 -2.20 26.26 -10.85
N ASP A 140 -2.82 27.39 -10.54
CA ASP A 140 -3.69 28.10 -11.48
C ASP A 140 -2.89 28.90 -12.51
N GLU A 141 -3.58 29.56 -13.45
CA GLU A 141 -2.95 30.41 -14.48
C GLU A 141 -2.15 31.58 -13.88
N GLY A 142 -2.50 32.03 -12.68
CA GLY A 142 -1.78 33.07 -11.94
C GLY A 142 -0.58 32.55 -11.14
N GLY A 143 -0.30 31.25 -11.17
CA GLY A 143 0.76 30.61 -10.40
C GLY A 143 0.43 30.38 -8.92
N SER A 144 -0.84 30.53 -8.51
CA SER A 144 -1.29 30.26 -7.14
C SER A 144 -1.62 28.78 -6.95
N PRO A 145 -1.32 28.18 -5.79
CA PRO A 145 -1.63 26.77 -5.57
C PRO A 145 -3.12 26.47 -5.52
N VAL A 146 -3.53 25.35 -6.13
CA VAL A 146 -4.92 24.87 -6.14
C VAL A 146 -5.09 23.79 -5.06
N PRO A 147 -5.78 24.09 -3.94
CA PRO A 147 -5.98 23.14 -2.85
C PRO A 147 -7.09 22.14 -3.17
N ASN A 148 -7.03 20.97 -2.53
CA ASN A 148 -8.09 19.94 -2.57
C ASN A 148 -8.53 19.52 -3.99
N ALA A 149 -7.65 19.62 -4.97
CA ALA A 149 -7.89 19.03 -6.27
C ALA A 149 -7.99 17.51 -6.12
N SER A 150 -8.93 16.89 -6.81
CA SER A 150 -9.10 15.44 -6.90
C SER A 150 -8.30 14.92 -8.07
N LEU A 151 -7.25 14.14 -7.79
CA LEU A 151 -6.43 13.51 -8.82
C LEU A 151 -6.78 12.03 -8.96
N ARG A 152 -6.76 11.53 -10.20
CA ARG A 152 -6.95 10.11 -10.55
C ARG A 152 -5.97 9.72 -11.64
N ILE A 153 -5.65 8.43 -11.73
CA ILE A 153 -4.95 7.87 -12.89
C ILE A 153 -6.00 7.27 -13.81
N LEU A 154 -5.99 7.63 -15.09
CA LEU A 154 -6.91 7.07 -16.07
C LEU A 154 -6.66 5.55 -16.21
N GLY A 155 -7.73 4.76 -16.17
CA GLY A 155 -7.70 3.29 -15.99
C GLY A 155 -7.60 2.81 -14.54
N ARG A 156 -7.53 3.72 -13.55
CA ARG A 156 -7.55 3.44 -12.10
C ARG A 156 -8.44 4.46 -11.37
N GLU A 157 -9.65 4.68 -11.88
CA GLU A 157 -10.51 5.77 -11.43
C GLU A 157 -11.33 5.46 -10.18
N SER A 158 -11.33 4.23 -9.64
CA SER A 158 -12.13 3.89 -8.46
C SER A 158 -11.77 4.71 -7.21
N VAL A 159 -10.50 5.11 -7.09
CA VAL A 159 -9.96 5.85 -5.93
C VAL A 159 -9.23 7.10 -6.41
N SER A 160 -9.60 8.25 -5.83
CA SER A 160 -8.85 9.50 -6.03
C SER A 160 -7.84 9.73 -4.90
N PHE A 161 -6.89 10.63 -5.15
CA PHE A 161 -5.96 11.14 -4.15
C PHE A 161 -5.97 12.67 -4.21
N PRO A 162 -6.05 13.38 -3.07
CA PRO A 162 -6.22 14.82 -3.06
C PRO A 162 -4.88 15.57 -3.13
N SER A 163 -4.90 16.80 -3.63
CA SER A 163 -3.82 17.76 -3.37
C SER A 163 -3.92 18.35 -1.96
N THR A 164 -2.79 18.76 -1.40
CA THR A 164 -2.74 19.44 -0.09
C THR A 164 -3.32 20.85 -0.16
N PRO A 165 -3.52 21.54 0.98
CA PRO A 165 -3.84 22.97 0.97
C PRO A 165 -2.81 23.87 0.26
N LYS A 166 -1.61 23.34 -0.01
CA LYS A 166 -0.57 24.01 -0.79
C LYS A 166 -0.51 23.53 -2.24
N GLY A 167 -1.50 22.78 -2.71
CA GLY A 167 -1.55 22.23 -4.08
C GLY A 167 -0.56 21.10 -4.34
N GLU A 168 0.13 20.59 -3.33
CA GLU A 168 1.11 19.51 -3.49
C GLU A 168 0.38 18.17 -3.64
N PHE A 169 0.92 17.23 -4.41
CA PHE A 169 0.39 15.88 -4.49
C PHE A 169 1.52 14.85 -4.59
N TRP A 170 1.20 13.62 -4.19
CA TRP A 170 2.07 12.46 -4.33
C TRP A 170 1.23 11.24 -4.71
N ARG A 171 1.78 10.40 -5.57
CA ARG A 171 1.19 9.12 -5.93
C ARG A 171 2.27 8.13 -6.27
N ILE A 172 2.31 7.03 -5.51
CA ILE A 172 3.22 5.92 -5.77
C ILE A 172 2.70 5.17 -6.99
N LEU A 173 3.58 4.98 -7.96
CA LEU A 173 3.33 4.24 -9.20
C LEU A 173 4.62 3.49 -9.55
N LEU A 174 4.47 2.35 -10.20
CA LEU A 174 5.61 1.65 -10.78
C LEU A 174 6.03 2.32 -12.10
N SER A 175 7.10 1.82 -12.72
CA SER A 175 7.51 2.32 -14.03
C SER A 175 6.45 2.03 -15.07
N GLY A 176 6.22 3.00 -15.95
CA GLY A 176 5.14 2.93 -16.93
C GLY A 176 4.71 4.30 -17.42
N THR A 177 3.78 4.30 -18.36
CA THR A 177 3.14 5.51 -18.87
C THR A 177 1.72 5.58 -18.36
N TYR A 178 1.37 6.72 -17.79
CA TYR A 178 0.09 6.99 -17.15
C TYR A 178 -0.49 8.29 -17.68
N ILE A 179 -1.80 8.48 -17.51
CA ILE A 179 -2.46 9.76 -17.73
C ILE A 179 -3.04 10.20 -16.40
N LEU A 180 -2.50 11.29 -15.86
CA LEU A 180 -2.99 11.94 -14.65
C LEU A 180 -4.19 12.81 -15.02
N HIS A 181 -5.34 12.54 -14.41
CA HIS A 181 -6.53 13.36 -14.51
C HIS A 181 -6.67 14.21 -13.25
N VAL A 182 -6.89 15.52 -13.42
CA VAL A 182 -6.97 16.49 -12.34
C VAL A 182 -8.29 17.23 -12.44
N GLU A 183 -9.05 17.21 -11.36
CA GLU A 183 -10.32 17.93 -11.21
C GLU A 183 -10.25 18.84 -9.99
N ALA A 184 -10.68 20.09 -10.11
CA ALA A 184 -10.82 21.01 -8.99
C ALA A 184 -12.05 21.89 -9.19
N GLU A 185 -12.75 22.20 -8.09
CA GLU A 185 -13.96 23.02 -8.15
C GLU A 185 -13.64 24.41 -8.72
N GLY A 186 -14.36 24.81 -9.76
CA GLY A 186 -14.14 26.10 -10.43
C GLY A 186 -13.03 26.11 -11.49
N PHE A 187 -12.41 24.97 -11.79
CA PHE A 187 -11.38 24.82 -12.82
C PHE A 187 -11.83 23.86 -13.93
N GLU A 188 -11.25 23.99 -15.12
CA GLU A 188 -11.44 23.01 -16.18
C GLU A 188 -10.65 21.72 -15.90
N ASN A 189 -11.28 20.57 -16.17
CA ASN A 189 -10.63 19.27 -16.01
C ASN A 189 -9.40 19.17 -16.93
N THR A 190 -8.28 18.76 -16.35
CA THR A 190 -7.01 18.66 -17.08
C THR A 190 -6.51 17.21 -17.08
N THR A 191 -5.95 16.78 -18.21
CA THR A 191 -5.20 15.52 -18.29
C THR A 191 -3.75 15.79 -18.63
N MET A 192 -2.84 15.04 -18.01
CA MET A 192 -1.41 15.16 -18.25
C MET A 192 -0.78 13.76 -18.42
N PRO A 193 -0.13 13.46 -19.55
CA PRO A 193 0.61 12.23 -19.71
C PRO A 193 1.88 12.28 -18.83
N VAL A 194 2.17 11.20 -18.12
CA VAL A 194 3.36 11.06 -17.28
C VAL A 194 4.03 9.73 -17.57
N THR A 195 5.35 9.74 -17.74
CA THR A 195 6.15 8.52 -17.93
C THR A 195 7.16 8.39 -16.80
N LEU A 196 7.10 7.26 -16.11
CA LEU A 196 8.06 6.86 -15.08
C LEU A 196 8.97 5.79 -15.66
N THR A 197 10.27 5.97 -15.44
CA THR A 197 11.31 4.99 -15.82
C THR A 197 11.89 4.37 -14.56
N GLU A 198 12.39 3.15 -14.67
CA GLU A 198 13.09 2.53 -13.54
C GLU A 198 14.28 3.41 -13.13
N PRO A 199 14.60 3.52 -11.83
CA PRO A 199 15.87 4.08 -11.42
C PRO A 199 17.00 3.32 -12.13
N ALA A 200 17.99 4.02 -12.66
CA ALA A 200 19.19 3.36 -13.15
C ALA A 200 19.81 2.56 -11.99
N GLU A 201 20.00 1.25 -12.18
CA GLU A 201 20.67 0.35 -11.23
C GLU A 201 22.11 0.80 -10.92
#